data_AF-A0A662TYT4-F1
#
_entry.id   AF-A0A662TYT4-F1
#
_cell.length_a   1.000
_cell.length_b   1.000
_cell.length_c   1.000
_cell.angle_alpha   90.00
_cell.angle_beta   90.00
_cell.angle_gamma   90.00
#
_symmetry.space_group_name_H-M   'P 1'
#
loop_
_entity.id
_entity.type
_entity.pdbx_description
1 polymer ?
#
loop_
_entity_poly.entity_id
_entity_poly.type
_entity_poly.pdbx_seq_one_letter_code
_entity_poly.pdbx_strand_id
1 'polypeptide(L)'
;MLKKHLKKIEQQLEEQQTMLNQIRDALIQLINIQKKVLISDFRRAPTTNPQIPEPLSQTLEALKTFGAPATAFEISKITGRGRSRESECLNHLYHLGYVEKVKDGKTVRFKPKTLVNNHSH
;
A
#
# COMPACT_ATOMS: atom_id res chain seq x y z
N MET A 1 11.14 -15.03 -52.27
CA MET A 1 11.34 -15.71 -50.97
C MET A 1 11.58 -14.74 -49.82
N LEU A 2 12.59 -13.86 -49.86
CA LEU A 2 12.92 -12.93 -48.76
C LEU A 2 11.76 -12.01 -48.31
N LYS A 3 11.06 -11.36 -49.25
CA LYS A 3 9.94 -10.45 -48.92
C LYS A 3 8.80 -11.11 -48.14
N LYS A 4 8.55 -12.41 -48.37
CA LYS A 4 7.53 -13.19 -47.66
C LYS A 4 7.93 -13.49 -46.21
N HIS A 5 9.22 -13.72 -45.98
CA HIS A 5 9.76 -13.95 -44.63
C HIS A 5 9.81 -12.66 -43.83
N LEU A 6 10.19 -11.54 -44.46
CA LEU A 6 10.20 -10.22 -43.83
C LEU A 6 8.80 -9.83 -43.34
N LYS A 7 7.79 -9.98 -44.20
CA LYS A 7 6.39 -9.71 -43.86
C LYS A 7 5.88 -10.59 -42.72
N LYS A 8 6.34 -11.84 -42.64
CA LYS A 8 5.99 -12.76 -41.55
C LYS A 8 6.62 -12.34 -40.21
N ILE A 9 7.87 -11.85 -40.25
CA ILE A 9 8.55 -11.33 -39.05
C ILE A 9 7.87 -10.05 -38.55
N GLU A 10 7.52 -9.13 -39.44
CA GLU A 10 6.79 -7.90 -39.10
C GLU A 10 5.45 -8.22 -38.41
N GLN A 11 4.70 -9.17 -38.97
CA GLN A 11 3.44 -9.62 -38.41
C GLN A 11 3.60 -10.26 -37.03
N GLN A 12 4.63 -11.10 -36.84
CA GLN A 12 4.94 -11.70 -35.53
C GLN A 12 5.34 -10.64 -34.50
N LEU A 13 6.07 -9.60 -34.91
CA LEU A 13 6.47 -8.51 -34.03
C LEU A 13 5.25 -7.70 -33.55
N GLU A 14 4.30 -7.45 -34.45
CA GLU A 14 3.06 -6.74 -34.14
C GLU A 14 2.15 -7.55 -33.18
N GLU A 15 2.07 -8.87 -33.39
CA GLU A 15 1.37 -9.79 -32.48
C GLU A 15 2.01 -9.80 -31.08
N GLN A 16 3.35 -9.86 -31.01
CA GLN A 16 4.07 -9.80 -29.74
C GLN A 16 3.86 -8.48 -29.01
N GLN A 17 3.91 -7.36 -29.74
CA GLN A 17 3.66 -6.03 -29.16
C GLN A 17 2.25 -5.91 -28.58
N THR A 18 1.26 -6.48 -29.28
CA THR A 18 -0.13 -6.50 -28.84
C THR A 18 -0.29 -7.32 -27.57
N MET A 19 0.33 -8.50 -27.50
CA MET A 19 0.28 -9.37 -26.33
C MET A 19 0.95 -8.71 -25.10
N LEU A 20 2.07 -8.02 -25.29
CA LEU A 20 2.74 -7.28 -24.20
C LEU A 20 1.87 -6.16 -23.64
N ASN A 21 1.15 -5.44 -24.50
CA ASN A 21 0.22 -4.39 -24.07
C ASN A 21 -0.95 -4.99 -23.26
N GLN A 22 -1.50 -6.11 -23.70
CA GLN A 22 -2.58 -6.81 -22.97
C GLN A 22 -2.11 -7.30 -21.59
N ILE A 23 -0.90 -7.85 -21.49
CA ILE A 23 -0.30 -8.27 -20.21
C ILE A 23 -0.13 -7.06 -19.29
N ARG A 24 0.39 -5.94 -19.81
CA ARG A 24 0.54 -4.70 -19.04
C ARG A 24 -0.80 -4.24 -18.46
N ASP A 25 -1.85 -4.23 -19.26
CA ASP A 25 -3.18 -3.80 -18.83
C ASP A 25 -3.78 -4.76 -17.81
N ALA A 26 -3.61 -6.07 -17.99
CA ALA A 26 -4.04 -7.08 -17.02
C ALA A 26 -3.32 -6.91 -15.66
N LEU A 27 -2.02 -6.62 -15.66
CA LEU A 27 -1.27 -6.34 -14.43
C LEU A 27 -1.77 -5.08 -13.72
N ILE A 28 -2.06 -4.01 -14.47
CA ILE A 28 -2.66 -2.78 -13.91
C ILE A 28 -4.02 -3.09 -13.29
N GLN A 29 -4.85 -3.89 -13.96
CA GLN A 29 -6.14 -4.31 -13.43
C GLN A 29 -5.99 -5.14 -12.16
N LEU A 30 -5.07 -6.12 -12.12
CA LEU A 30 -4.81 -6.93 -10.93
C LEU A 30 -4.34 -6.09 -9.74
N ILE A 31 -3.44 -5.12 -9.96
CA ILE A 31 -3.02 -4.18 -8.92
C ILE A 31 -4.21 -3.37 -8.39
N ASN A 32 -5.10 -2.92 -9.28
CA ASN A 32 -6.28 -2.16 -8.88
C ASN A 32 -7.32 -3.03 -8.16
N ILE A 33 -7.47 -4.29 -8.55
CA ILE A 33 -8.32 -5.28 -7.86
C ILE A 33 -7.76 -5.55 -6.47
N GLN A 34 -6.45 -5.80 -6.34
CA GLN A 34 -5.81 -6.04 -5.04
C GLN A 34 -6.00 -4.85 -4.09
N LYS A 35 -5.84 -3.63 -4.60
CA LYS A 35 -6.15 -2.40 -3.84
C LYS A 35 -7.62 -2.33 -3.42
N LYS A 36 -8.55 -2.70 -4.30
CA LYS A 36 -10.00 -2.70 -3.99
C LYS A 36 -10.38 -3.79 -2.99
N VAL A 37 -9.86 -5.01 -3.11
CA VAL A 37 -10.09 -6.13 -2.19
C VAL A 37 -9.63 -5.78 -0.78
N LEU A 38 -8.41 -5.22 -0.66
CA LEU A 38 -7.89 -4.70 0.61
C LEU A 38 -8.81 -3.64 1.25
N ILE A 39 -9.49 -2.82 0.43
CA ILE A 39 -10.43 -1.79 0.90
C ILE A 39 -11.83 -2.36 1.19
N SER A 40 -12.29 -3.35 0.43
CA SER A 40 -13.66 -3.90 0.53
C SER A 40 -13.82 -4.93 1.64
N ASP A 41 -12.82 -5.80 1.87
CA ASP A 41 -12.86 -6.78 2.96
C ASP A 41 -12.86 -6.08 4.33
N PHE A 42 -12.30 -4.87 4.41
CA PHE A 42 -12.26 -4.07 5.62
C PHE A 42 -13.55 -3.29 5.92
N ARG A 43 -14.43 -3.07 4.94
CA ARG A 43 -15.69 -2.33 5.15
C ARG A 43 -16.84 -3.22 5.67
N ARG A 44 -16.66 -4.53 5.77
CA ARG A 44 -17.73 -5.50 6.11
C ARG A 44 -17.51 -6.34 7.37
N ALA A 45 -16.39 -6.22 8.08
CA ALA A 45 -16.16 -7.03 9.28
C ALA A 45 -16.54 -6.26 10.57
N PRO A 46 -17.52 -6.76 11.35
CA PRO A 46 -17.63 -6.42 12.76
C PRO A 46 -16.56 -7.18 13.57
N THR A 47 -15.74 -6.45 14.33
CA THR A 47 -15.06 -6.91 15.57
C THR A 47 -14.03 -8.05 15.54
N THR A 48 -13.50 -8.51 14.40
CA THR A 48 -12.34 -9.43 14.39
C THR A 48 -11.17 -8.83 13.62
N ASN A 49 -10.08 -8.57 14.34
CA ASN A 49 -8.84 -7.94 13.89
C ASN A 49 -8.28 -8.68 12.65
N PRO A 50 -8.42 -8.14 11.42
CA PRO A 50 -7.84 -8.78 10.24
C PRO A 50 -6.33 -8.69 10.41
N GLN A 51 -5.64 -9.83 10.43
CA GLN A 51 -4.20 -9.93 10.66
C GLN A 51 -3.44 -8.85 9.89
N ILE A 52 -3.11 -7.75 10.58
CA ILE A 52 -2.22 -6.75 10.04
C ILE A 52 -0.89 -7.49 9.81
N PRO A 53 -0.33 -7.48 8.59
CA PRO A 53 0.96 -8.10 8.31
C PRO A 53 1.99 -7.68 9.36
N GLU A 54 2.78 -8.62 9.87
CA GLU A 54 3.70 -8.40 10.99
C GLU A 54 4.54 -7.10 10.89
N PRO A 55 5.09 -6.72 9.71
CA PRO A 55 5.83 -5.46 9.59
C PRO A 55 4.97 -4.21 9.87
N LEU A 56 3.70 -4.22 9.45
CA LEU A 56 2.75 -3.15 9.69
C LEU A 56 2.29 -3.12 11.15
N SER A 57 2.11 -4.30 11.77
CA SER A 57 1.78 -4.42 13.21
C SER A 57 2.87 -3.81 14.07
N GLN A 58 4.13 -4.17 13.83
CA GLN A 58 5.28 -3.60 14.54
C GLN A 58 5.38 -2.08 14.36
N THR A 59 5.09 -1.57 13.16
CA THR A 59 5.08 -0.11 12.89
C THR A 59 3.96 0.59 13.68
N LEU A 60 2.78 -0.01 13.71
CA LEU A 60 1.61 0.53 14.40
C LEU A 60 1.81 0.51 15.91
N GLU A 61 2.38 -0.56 16.46
CA GLU A 61 2.75 -0.66 17.87
C GLU A 61 3.82 0.35 18.24
N ALA A 62 4.90 0.48 17.46
CA ALA A 62 5.93 1.49 17.68
C ALA A 62 5.34 2.91 17.69
N LEU A 63 4.39 3.19 16.79
CA LEU A 63 3.70 4.47 16.74
C LEU A 63 2.78 4.71 17.96
N LYS A 64 2.09 3.67 18.45
CA LYS A 64 1.30 3.74 19.69
C LYS A 64 2.21 3.96 20.91
N THR A 65 3.33 3.26 20.98
CA THR A 65 4.33 3.38 22.05
C THR A 65 4.98 4.76 22.07
N PHE A 66 5.21 5.38 20.90
CA PHE A 66 5.74 6.75 20.83
C PHE A 66 4.76 7.78 21.45
N GLY A 67 3.45 7.53 21.43
CA GLY A 67 2.45 8.32 22.16
C GLY A 67 2.12 9.70 21.56
N ALA A 68 2.83 10.14 20.52
CA ALA A 68 2.64 11.43 19.87
C ALA A 68 2.76 11.32 18.33
N PRO A 69 2.38 12.35 17.55
CA PRO A 69 2.60 12.34 16.11
C PRO A 69 4.09 12.20 15.76
N ALA A 70 4.45 11.17 15.00
CA ALA A 70 5.84 10.81 14.71
C ALA A 70 6.12 10.73 13.20
N THR A 71 7.36 11.03 12.82
CA THR A 71 7.89 10.83 11.47
C THR A 71 8.37 9.40 11.26
N ALA A 72 8.54 9.00 10.00
CA ALA A 72 9.16 7.71 9.66
C ALA A 72 10.58 7.56 10.25
N PHE A 73 11.31 8.67 10.41
CA PHE A 73 12.64 8.64 11.03
C PHE A 73 12.57 8.36 12.53
N GLU A 74 11.63 8.95 13.25
CA GLU A 74 11.43 8.67 14.67
C GLU A 74 10.99 7.22 14.91
N ILE A 75 10.07 6.71 14.10
CA ILE A 75 9.63 5.31 14.20
C ILE A 75 10.74 4.33 13.84
N SER A 76 11.60 4.65 12.85
CA SER A 76 12.76 3.78 12.52
C SER A 76 13.72 3.56 13.67
N LYS A 77 13.82 4.52 14.61
CA LYS A 77 14.65 4.37 15.81
C LYS A 77 14.06 3.37 16.81
N ILE A 78 12.74 3.19 16.81
CA ILE A 78 12.05 2.24 17.69
C ILE A 78 12.05 0.84 17.08
N THR A 79 11.76 0.74 15.80
CA THR A 79 11.63 -0.56 15.11
C THR A 79 12.97 -1.15 14.66
N GLY A 80 14.03 -0.35 14.62
CA GLY A 80 15.35 -0.75 14.12
C GLY A 80 15.43 -0.94 12.60
N ARG A 81 14.38 -0.58 11.84
CA ARG A 81 14.33 -0.72 10.38
C ARG A 81 14.69 0.59 9.68
N GLY A 82 15.08 0.54 8.41
CA GLY A 82 15.43 1.75 7.66
C GLY A 82 14.25 2.72 7.51
N ARG A 83 14.53 4.03 7.55
CA ARG A 83 13.55 5.12 7.39
C ARG A 83 12.61 4.92 6.18
N SER A 84 13.14 4.50 5.03
CA SER A 84 12.33 4.29 3.82
C SER A 84 11.28 3.20 4.02
N ARG A 85 11.66 2.10 4.68
CA ARG A 85 10.76 0.98 4.98
C ARG A 85 9.67 1.39 5.97
N GLU A 86 10.01 2.21 6.97
CA GLU A 86 9.00 2.77 7.88
C GLU A 86 8.06 3.74 7.19
N SER A 87 8.57 4.54 6.25
CA SER A 87 7.74 5.44 5.44
C SER A 87 6.71 4.67 4.60
N GLU A 88 7.12 3.55 3.99
CA GLU A 88 6.20 2.66 3.27
C GLU A 88 5.16 2.05 4.21
N CYS A 89 5.58 1.53 5.36
CA CYS A 89 4.67 0.93 6.34
C CYS A 89 3.65 1.95 6.89
N LEU A 90 4.08 3.16 7.24
CA LEU A 90 3.20 4.23 7.72
C LEU A 90 2.23 4.71 6.64
N ASN A 91 2.66 4.77 5.37
CA ASN A 91 1.76 5.08 4.26
C ASN A 91 0.74 3.96 4.04
N HIS A 92 1.15 2.70 4.12
CA HIS A 92 0.22 1.57 4.06
C HIS A 92 -0.79 1.62 5.20
N LEU A 93 -0.36 1.82 6.46
CA LEU A 93 -1.25 1.99 7.60
C LEU A 93 -2.22 3.17 7.42
N TYR A 94 -1.77 4.26 6.79
CA TYR A 94 -2.61 5.42 6.48
C TYR A 94 -3.68 5.06 5.45
N HIS A 95 -3.32 4.36 4.39
CA HIS A 95 -4.28 3.87 3.39
C HIS A 95 -5.27 2.84 3.95
N LEU A 96 -4.83 2.08 4.96
CA LEU A 96 -5.67 1.15 5.72
C LEU A 96 -6.53 1.85 6.78
N GLY A 97 -6.35 3.15 7.02
CA GLY A 97 -7.14 3.92 7.98
C GLY A 97 -6.77 3.70 9.45
N TYR A 98 -5.66 3.01 9.74
CA TYR A 98 -5.16 2.82 11.11
C TYR A 98 -4.46 4.04 11.69
N VAL A 99 -3.93 4.90 10.83
CA VAL A 99 -3.19 6.11 11.23
C VAL A 99 -3.65 7.31 10.39
N GLU A 100 -3.46 8.49 10.95
CA GLU A 100 -3.75 9.77 10.29
C GLU A 100 -2.44 10.51 10.00
N LYS A 101 -2.42 11.25 8.90
CA LYS A 101 -1.32 12.18 8.58
C LYS A 101 -1.60 13.53 9.21
N VAL A 102 -0.61 14.04 9.95
CA VAL A 102 -0.57 15.38 10.50
C VAL A 102 0.54 16.13 9.77
N LYS A 103 0.18 17.24 9.10
CA LYS A 103 1.19 18.15 8.55
C LYS A 103 1.67 19.07 9.65
N ASP A 104 2.97 19.07 9.87
CA ASP A 104 3.67 19.96 10.79
C ASP A 104 4.70 20.76 9.96
N GLY A 105 4.27 21.92 9.46
CA GLY A 105 5.03 22.70 8.47
C GLY A 105 5.33 21.93 7.19
N LYS A 106 6.62 21.70 6.91
CA LYS A 106 7.11 20.91 5.75
C LYS A 106 7.23 19.41 6.05
N THR A 107 6.95 19.00 7.29
CA THR A 107 7.16 17.62 7.75
C THR A 107 5.83 16.89 7.85
N VAL A 108 5.82 15.64 7.38
CA VAL A 108 4.67 14.74 7.53
C VAL A 108 4.90 13.85 8.75
N ARG A 109 3.97 13.94 9.71
CA ARG A 109 3.90 13.09 10.89
C ARG A 109 2.67 12.19 10.82
N PHE A 110 2.72 11.07 11.52
CA PHE A 110 1.65 10.09 11.60
C PHE A 110 1.21 9.94 13.05
N LYS A 111 -0.07 9.73 13.30
CA LYS A 111 -0.61 9.39 14.63
C LYS A 111 -1.61 8.24 14.52
N PRO A 112 -1.77 7.37 15.53
CA PRO A 112 -2.82 6.36 15.52
C PRO A 112 -4.19 7.02 15.39
N LYS A 113 -5.07 6.46 14.56
CA LYS A 113 -6.44 6.93 14.47
C LYS A 113 -7.21 6.45 15.69
N THR A 114 -7.66 7.36 16.53
CA THR A 114 -8.53 7.02 17.67
C THR A 114 -9.88 6.63 17.10
N LEU A 115 -10.23 5.34 17.17
CA LEU A 115 -11.62 4.92 16.98
C LEU A 115 -12.37 5.46 18.20
N VAL A 116 -13.11 6.57 18.02
CA VAL A 116 -14.04 7.04 19.03
C VAL A 116 -15.11 5.96 19.16
N ASN A 117 -15.02 5.14 20.21
CA ASN A 117 -16.10 4.26 20.63
C ASN A 117 -17.26 5.15 21.10
N ASN A 118 -18.14 5.51 20.19
CA ASN A 118 -19.48 5.99 20.54
C ASN A 118 -20.26 4.79 21.09
N HIS A 119 -20.07 4.47 22.37
CA HIS A 119 -21.05 3.76 23.18
C HIS A 119 -21.54 4.73 24.24
N SER A 120 -22.49 5.57 23.83
CA SER A 120 -23.39 6.27 24.73
C SER A 120 -24.77 5.68 24.47
N HIS A 121 -25.20 4.80 25.35
CA HIS A 121 -26.60 4.55 25.70
C HIS A 121 -26.65 4.13 27.16
#